data_AF-A0A2V5PRZ2-F1
#
_entry.id   AF-A0A2V5PRZ2-F1
#
_cell.length_a   1.000
_cell.length_b   1.000
_cell.length_c   1.000
_cell.angle_alpha   90.00
_cell.angle_beta   90.00
_cell.angle_gamma   90.00
#
_symmetry.space_group_name_H-M   'P 1'
#
loop_
_entity.id
_entity.type
_entity.pdbx_description
1 polymer ?
#
loop_
_entity_poly.entity_id
_entity_poly.type
_entity_poly.pdbx_seq_one_letter_code
_entity_poly.pdbx_strand_id
1 'polypeptide(L)'
;MAIRRDVLFQVGGFNPHLVGDFFLGDGATGLNRKLWERGMLVGYVPAAIIYHHIAPQKMTVKFFRRRMANEGAADVYTRFHHGIPRWFRLCKDAAGIAFRNGKPWIADLFLKGRTDARSLRTQLHAAGTQSQLKYVIR
;
A
#
# COMPACT_ATOMS: atom_id res chain seq x y z
N MET A 1 2.36 9.23 -15.85
CA MET A 1 2.76 7.98 -16.54
C MET A 1 2.05 7.93 -17.87
N ALA A 2 2.75 7.55 -18.93
CA ALA A 2 2.15 7.28 -20.24
C ALA A 2 2.51 5.84 -20.65
N ILE A 3 1.59 5.15 -21.31
CA ILE A 3 1.76 3.79 -21.82
C ILE A 3 1.00 3.67 -23.13
N ARG A 4 1.53 2.89 -24.07
CA ARG A 4 0.81 2.60 -25.32
C ARG A 4 -0.41 1.72 -25.03
N ARG A 5 -1.51 1.98 -25.72
CA ARG A 5 -2.80 1.33 -25.47
C ARG A 5 -2.75 -0.18 -25.70
N ASP A 6 -2.15 -0.59 -26.81
CA ASP A 6 -1.89 -1.98 -27.18
C ASP A 6 -1.06 -2.71 -26.11
N VAL A 7 0.04 -2.10 -25.64
CA VAL A 7 0.88 -2.65 -24.58
C VAL A 7 0.10 -2.82 -23.28
N LEU A 8 -0.73 -1.83 -22.90
CA LEU A 8 -1.57 -1.90 -21.70
C LEU A 8 -2.50 -3.13 -21.73
N PHE A 9 -3.15 -3.40 -22.87
CA PHE A 9 -4.01 -4.58 -23.01
C PHE A 9 -3.22 -5.88 -23.08
N GLN A 10 -2.08 -5.88 -23.78
CA GLN A 10 -1.21 -7.05 -23.90
C GLN A 10 -0.74 -7.56 -22.52
N VAL A 11 -0.47 -6.66 -21.57
CA VAL A 11 -0.04 -7.05 -20.22
C VAL A 11 -1.20 -7.23 -19.22
N GLY A 12 -2.46 -7.16 -19.69
CA GLY A 12 -3.64 -7.36 -18.86
C GLY A 12 -4.01 -6.20 -17.94
N GLY A 13 -3.55 -4.98 -18.27
CA GLY A 13 -3.97 -3.75 -17.59
C GLY A 13 -3.45 -3.56 -16.16
N PHE A 14 -4.03 -2.55 -15.49
CA PHE A 14 -3.75 -2.24 -14.09
C PHE A 14 -4.31 -3.31 -13.16
N ASN A 15 -3.60 -3.57 -12.07
CA ASN A 15 -4.19 -4.28 -10.94
C ASN A 15 -5.23 -3.38 -10.25
N PRO A 16 -6.10 -3.93 -9.38
CA PRO A 16 -6.93 -3.13 -8.48
C PRO A 16 -6.07 -2.04 -7.81
N HIS A 17 -6.63 -0.83 -7.71
CA HIS A 17 -5.97 0.29 -7.02
C HIS A 17 -6.93 1.05 -6.11
N LEU A 18 -8.06 1.51 -6.65
CA LEU A 18 -9.10 2.18 -5.89
C LEU A 18 -10.42 1.47 -6.14
N VAL A 19 -11.02 0.92 -5.08
CA VAL A 19 -12.34 0.29 -5.08
C VAL A 19 -13.21 1.09 -4.11
N GLY A 20 -14.01 2.02 -4.66
CA GLY A 20 -14.74 3.00 -3.84
C GLY A 20 -13.79 3.87 -3.03
N ASP A 21 -13.93 3.86 -1.71
CA ASP A 21 -13.06 4.60 -0.77
C ASP A 21 -11.79 3.82 -0.34
N PHE A 22 -11.66 2.57 -0.77
CA PHE A 22 -10.56 1.70 -0.39
C PHE A 22 -9.49 1.70 -1.47
N PHE A 23 -8.29 2.13 -1.10
CA PHE A 23 -7.14 1.94 -1.96
C PHE A 23 -6.61 0.53 -1.69
N LEU A 24 -6.86 -0.39 -2.62
CA LEU A 24 -6.49 -1.80 -2.53
C LEU A 24 -5.64 -2.17 -3.75
N GLY A 25 -4.56 -2.89 -3.50
CA GLY A 25 -3.69 -3.43 -4.54
C GLY A 25 -2.66 -2.44 -5.05
N ASP A 26 -1.79 -2.94 -5.92
CA ASP A 26 -0.59 -2.25 -6.40
C ASP A 26 -0.78 -1.50 -7.72
N GLY A 27 -2.00 -1.46 -8.29
CA GLY A 27 -2.37 -0.56 -9.39
C GLY A 27 -1.30 -0.33 -10.45
N ALA A 28 -0.71 0.87 -10.43
CA ALA A 28 0.36 1.30 -11.33
C ALA A 28 1.70 0.59 -11.08
N THR A 29 2.07 0.31 -9.83
CA THR A 29 3.28 -0.45 -9.49
C THR A 29 3.18 -1.89 -10.02
N GLY A 30 2.00 -2.51 -9.89
CA GLY A 30 1.72 -3.83 -10.45
C GLY A 30 1.85 -3.85 -11.98
N LEU A 31 1.35 -2.82 -12.66
CA LEU A 31 1.55 -2.65 -14.10
C LEU A 31 3.03 -2.55 -14.48
N ASN A 32 3.81 -1.71 -13.78
CA ASN A 32 5.25 -1.57 -14.04
C ASN A 32 6.00 -2.90 -13.85
N ARG A 33 5.62 -3.70 -12.85
CA ARG A 33 6.19 -5.04 -12.64
C ARG A 33 5.87 -5.99 -13.81
N LYS A 34 4.62 -6.01 -14.29
CA LYS A 34 4.22 -6.81 -15.46
C LYS A 34 4.97 -6.43 -16.74
N LEU A 35 5.31 -5.15 -16.90
CA LEU A 35 6.14 -4.66 -18.01
C LEU A 35 7.59 -5.16 -17.86
N TRP A 36 8.16 -4.99 -16.67
CA TRP A 36 9.52 -5.43 -16.33
C TRP A 36 9.71 -6.94 -16.52
N GLU A 37 8.78 -7.76 -15.99
CA GLU A 37 8.80 -9.22 -16.10
C GLU A 37 8.73 -9.72 -17.56
N ARG A 38 8.20 -8.90 -18.47
CA ARG A 38 8.14 -9.19 -19.92
C ARG A 38 9.32 -8.61 -20.70
N GLY A 39 10.32 -8.04 -20.02
CA GLY A 39 11.48 -7.40 -20.67
C GLY A 39 11.11 -6.15 -21.48
N MET A 40 9.98 -5.51 -21.18
CA MET A 40 9.56 -4.29 -21.87
C MET A 40 10.31 -3.07 -21.32
N LEU A 41 10.55 -2.09 -22.18
CA LEU A 41 11.23 -0.85 -21.81
C LEU A 41 10.34 0.02 -20.90
N VAL A 42 10.89 0.41 -19.76
CA VAL A 42 10.30 1.40 -18.84
C VAL A 42 11.31 2.54 -18.70
N GLY A 43 10.92 3.73 -19.12
CA GLY A 43 11.80 4.91 -19.14
C GLY A 43 11.30 6.02 -18.21
N TYR A 44 12.25 6.72 -17.58
CA TYR A 44 12.00 7.97 -16.88
C TYR A 44 12.27 9.15 -17.82
N VAL A 45 11.30 10.07 -17.93
CA VAL A 45 11.41 11.27 -18.76
C VAL A 45 11.38 12.50 -17.84
N PRO A 46 12.53 13.13 -17.52
CA PRO A 46 12.60 14.23 -16.55
C PRO A 46 11.82 15.48 -16.98
N ALA A 47 11.62 15.67 -18.30
CA ALA A 47 10.84 16.77 -18.85
C ALA A 47 9.31 16.58 -18.71
N ALA A 48 8.84 15.38 -18.36
CA ALA A 48 7.42 15.12 -18.14
C ALA A 48 7.01 15.55 -16.73
N ILE A 49 6.75 16.85 -16.56
CA ILE A 49 6.46 17.47 -15.26
C ILE A 49 4.96 17.40 -14.95
N ILE A 50 4.62 17.05 -13.70
CA ILE A 50 3.26 17.09 -13.15
C ILE A 50 3.30 17.85 -11.83
N TYR A 51 2.38 18.80 -11.65
CA TYR A 51 2.20 19.52 -10.39
C TYR A 51 1.10 18.85 -9.57
N HIS A 52 1.43 18.44 -8.34
CA HIS A 52 0.47 17.83 -7.43
C HIS A 52 -0.26 18.90 -6.62
N HIS A 53 -1.58 18.99 -6.79
CA HIS A 53 -2.45 19.81 -5.96
C HIS A 53 -3.03 18.95 -4.83
N ILE A 54 -2.60 19.21 -3.59
CA ILE A 54 -3.06 18.48 -2.41
C ILE A 54 -4.08 19.35 -1.66
N ALA A 55 -5.33 18.91 -1.65
CA ALA A 55 -6.38 19.60 -0.92
C ALA A 55 -6.09 19.60 0.60
N PRO A 56 -6.36 20.69 1.34
CA PRO A 56 -6.04 20.81 2.77
C PRO A 56 -6.60 19.67 3.63
N GLN A 57 -7.76 19.11 3.26
CA GLN A 57 -8.40 18.00 3.96
C GLN A 57 -7.55 16.71 3.94
N LYS A 58 -6.64 16.58 2.95
CA LYS A 58 -5.68 15.48 2.85
C LYS A 58 -4.42 15.69 3.70
N MET A 59 -4.24 16.86 4.31
CA MET A 59 -3.10 17.16 5.19
C MET A 59 -3.42 16.94 6.67
N THR A 60 -4.15 15.86 6.97
CA THR A 60 -4.57 15.52 8.34
C THR A 60 -3.97 14.19 8.77
N VAL A 61 -3.70 14.04 10.07
CA VAL A 61 -3.23 12.75 10.64
C VAL A 61 -4.21 11.62 10.30
N LYS A 62 -5.52 11.91 10.35
CA LYS A 62 -6.58 10.97 9.95
C LYS A 62 -6.42 10.50 8.50
N PHE A 63 -6.19 11.42 7.56
CA PHE A 63 -5.98 11.07 6.16
C PHE A 63 -4.73 10.21 5.97
N PHE A 64 -3.60 10.62 6.55
CA PHE A 64 -2.35 9.87 6.41
C PHE A 64 -2.43 8.47 7.03
N ARG A 65 -3.08 8.32 8.19
CA ARG A 65 -3.35 6.99 8.78
C ARG A 65 -4.16 6.11 7.84
N ARG A 66 -5.23 6.65 7.23
CA ARG A 66 -6.03 5.92 6.24
C ARG A 66 -5.18 5.54 5.02
N ARG A 67 -4.38 6.47 4.51
CA ARG A 67 -3.47 6.23 3.37
C ARG A 67 -2.44 5.14 3.67
N MET A 68 -1.89 5.10 4.87
CA MET A 68 -0.91 4.08 5.30
C MET A 68 -1.56 2.74 5.58
N ALA A 69 -2.77 2.71 6.15
CA ALA A 69 -3.55 1.49 6.27
C ALA A 69 -3.81 0.86 4.90
N ASN A 70 -4.18 1.68 3.92
CA ASN A 70 -4.38 1.20 2.55
C ASN A 70 -3.08 0.67 1.92
N GLU A 71 -1.94 1.35 2.15
CA GLU A 71 -0.63 0.84 1.71
C GLU A 71 -0.36 -0.55 2.30
N GLY A 72 -0.59 -0.71 3.60
CA GLY A 72 -0.43 -2.00 4.27
C GLY A 72 -1.30 -3.11 3.67
N ALA A 73 -2.54 -2.81 3.30
CA ALA A 73 -3.39 -3.77 2.59
C ALA A 73 -2.85 -4.10 1.19
N ALA A 74 -2.40 -3.08 0.46
CA ALA A 74 -1.80 -3.22 -0.86
C ALA A 74 -0.50 -4.05 -0.83
N ASP A 75 0.34 -3.93 0.20
CA ASP A 75 1.55 -4.74 0.39
C ASP A 75 1.22 -6.23 0.48
N VAL A 76 0.19 -6.57 1.27
CA VAL A 76 -0.23 -7.97 1.44
C VAL A 76 -0.88 -8.50 0.17
N TYR A 77 -1.73 -7.69 -0.48
CA TYR A 77 -2.26 -8.01 -1.81
C TYR A 77 -1.12 -8.35 -2.77
N THR A 78 -0.13 -7.45 -2.90
CA THR A 78 1.00 -7.61 -3.82
C THR A 78 1.79 -8.89 -3.56
N ARG A 79 1.96 -9.25 -2.28
CA ARG A 79 2.66 -10.46 -1.86
C ARG A 79 1.90 -11.73 -2.23
N PHE A 80 0.58 -11.74 -2.10
CA PHE A 80 -0.26 -12.93 -2.27
C PHE A 80 -1.02 -12.98 -3.60
N HIS A 81 -0.92 -11.94 -4.43
CA HIS A 81 -1.69 -11.78 -5.66
C HIS A 81 -1.53 -12.96 -6.63
N HIS A 82 -0.32 -13.51 -6.71
CA HIS A 82 -0.01 -14.65 -7.60
C HIS A 82 -0.29 -16.02 -6.97
N GLY A 83 -0.68 -16.07 -5.70
CA GLY A 83 -0.96 -17.32 -5.01
C GLY A 83 -1.17 -17.11 -3.51
N ILE A 84 -2.40 -17.34 -3.05
CA ILE A 84 -2.74 -17.26 -1.64
C ILE A 84 -2.03 -18.43 -0.91
N PRO A 85 -1.21 -18.15 0.12
CA PRO A 85 -0.57 -19.20 0.89
C PRO A 85 -1.59 -20.11 1.59
N ARG A 86 -1.16 -21.34 1.91
CA ARG A 86 -1.95 -22.23 2.79
C ARG A 86 -2.16 -21.59 4.16
N TRP A 87 -3.25 -21.95 4.82
CA TRP A 87 -3.68 -21.36 6.08
C TRP A 87 -2.60 -21.34 7.18
N PHE A 88 -1.77 -22.38 7.31
CA PHE A 88 -0.65 -22.41 8.26
C PHE A 88 0.36 -21.25 8.04
N ARG A 89 0.66 -20.94 6.78
CA ARG A 89 1.57 -19.81 6.44
C ARG A 89 0.88 -18.48 6.69
N LEU A 90 -0.41 -18.36 6.39
CA LEU A 90 -1.20 -17.17 6.72
C LEU A 90 -1.23 -16.92 8.23
N CYS A 91 -1.47 -17.96 9.04
CA CYS A 91 -1.41 -17.86 10.50
C CYS A 91 -0.01 -17.47 11.00
N LYS A 92 1.05 -18.06 10.43
CA LYS A 92 2.44 -17.69 10.76
C LYS A 92 2.73 -16.23 10.41
N ASP A 93 2.28 -15.76 9.25
CA ASP A 93 2.47 -14.38 8.81
C ASP A 93 1.68 -13.41 9.69
N ALA A 94 0.43 -13.72 10.02
CA ALA A 94 -0.40 -12.95 10.94
C ALA A 94 0.24 -12.85 12.33
N ALA A 95 0.68 -13.98 12.90
CA ALA A 95 1.37 -14.02 14.18
C ALA A 95 2.68 -13.22 14.14
N GLY A 96 3.46 -13.35 13.05
CA GLY A 96 4.69 -12.59 12.85
C GLY A 96 4.46 -11.09 12.76
N ILE A 97 3.41 -10.64 12.07
CA ILE A 97 3.01 -9.23 12.02
C ILE A 97 2.62 -8.74 13.41
N ALA A 98 1.78 -9.48 14.14
CA ALA A 98 1.36 -9.10 15.49
C ALA A 98 2.54 -8.99 16.46
N PHE A 99 3.42 -10.01 16.47
CA PHE A 99 4.58 -10.06 17.36
C PHE A 99 5.55 -8.89 17.13
N ARG A 100 5.89 -8.60 15.87
CA ARG A 100 6.84 -7.52 15.54
C ARG A 100 6.27 -6.12 15.81
N ASN A 101 4.95 -5.96 15.74
CA ASN A 101 4.32 -4.64 15.76
C ASN A 101 3.51 -4.33 17.02
N GLY A 102 3.43 -5.25 17.98
CA GLY A 102 2.66 -5.05 19.22
C GLY A 102 3.06 -3.78 20.00
N LYS A 103 4.36 -3.48 20.11
CA LYS A 103 4.85 -2.27 20.79
C LYS A 103 4.34 -0.97 20.13
N PRO A 104 4.56 -0.75 18.81
CA PRO A 104 3.95 0.38 18.10
C PRO A 104 2.43 0.46 18.22
N TRP A 105 1.71 -0.67 18.24
CA TRP A 105 0.25 -0.67 18.35
C TRP A 105 -0.24 -0.21 19.72
N ILE A 106 0.43 -0.63 20.80
CA ILE A 106 0.12 -0.16 22.15
C ILE A 106 0.45 1.33 22.25
N ALA A 107 1.62 1.75 21.76
CA ALA A 107 2.02 3.15 21.79
C ALA A 107 1.03 4.05 21.01
N ASP A 108 0.52 3.59 19.86
CA ASP A 108 -0.46 4.31 19.04
C ASP A 108 -1.71 4.75 19.82
N LEU A 109 -2.16 3.93 20.78
CA LEU A 109 -3.35 4.23 21.60
C LEU A 109 -3.19 5.55 22.37
N PHE A 110 -1.98 5.92 22.75
CA PHE A 110 -1.67 7.12 23.54
C PHE A 110 -1.17 8.30 22.69
N LEU A 111 -0.95 8.09 21.39
CA LEU A 111 -0.35 9.09 20.49
C LEU A 111 -1.35 9.72 19.51
N LYS A 112 -2.61 9.27 19.52
CA LYS A 112 -3.65 9.76 18.60
C LYS A 112 -3.75 11.29 18.59
N GLY A 113 -3.64 11.86 17.40
CA GLY A 113 -3.81 13.31 17.18
C GLY A 113 -2.53 14.12 17.38
N ARG A 114 -1.45 13.53 17.89
CA ARG A 114 -0.14 14.21 17.97
C ARG A 114 0.48 14.35 16.57
N THR A 115 1.12 15.49 16.33
CA THR A 115 1.72 15.85 15.03
C THR A 115 3.25 15.93 15.07
N ASP A 116 3.89 15.68 16.22
CA ASP A 116 5.35 15.58 16.25
C ASP A 116 5.84 14.39 15.42
N ALA A 117 7.01 14.53 14.81
CA ALA A 117 7.52 13.58 13.82
C ALA A 117 7.62 12.14 14.36
N ARG A 118 8.00 11.99 15.64
CA ARG A 118 8.14 10.67 16.27
C ARG A 118 6.77 10.02 16.47
N SER A 119 5.81 10.77 17.03
CA SER A 119 4.45 10.28 17.22
C SER A 119 3.77 9.97 15.88
N LEU A 120 3.96 10.82 14.86
CA LEU A 120 3.43 10.56 13.52
C LEU A 120 3.99 9.27 12.95
N ARG A 121 5.31 9.06 12.99
CA ARG A 121 5.94 7.84 12.47
C ARG A 121 5.34 6.58 13.11
N THR A 122 5.18 6.59 14.44
CA THR A 122 4.57 5.47 15.17
C THR A 122 3.12 5.26 14.76
N GLN A 123 2.31 6.32 14.71
CA GLN A 123 0.90 6.27 14.33
C GLN A 123 0.69 5.73 12.90
N LEU A 124 1.51 6.20 11.95
CA LEU A 124 1.45 5.81 10.55
C LEU A 124 1.90 4.36 10.33
N HIS A 125 2.98 3.96 10.98
CA HIS A 125 3.46 2.58 10.96
C HIS A 125 2.46 1.61 11.59
N ALA A 126 1.88 1.98 12.74
CA ALA A 126 0.83 1.20 13.40
C ALA A 126 -0.39 1.02 12.49
N ALA A 127 -0.88 2.11 11.87
CA ALA A 127 -2.02 2.04 10.95
C ALA A 127 -1.77 1.10 9.76
N GLY A 128 -0.58 1.16 9.15
CA GLY A 128 -0.20 0.26 8.05
C GLY A 128 -0.14 -1.21 8.48
N THR A 129 0.56 -1.51 9.57
CA THR A 129 0.77 -2.89 10.03
C THR A 129 -0.50 -3.53 10.63
N GLN A 130 -1.37 -2.75 11.26
CA GLN A 130 -2.71 -3.21 11.67
C GLN A 130 -3.55 -3.61 10.45
N SER A 131 -3.47 -2.82 9.38
CA SER A 131 -4.18 -3.12 8.14
C SER A 131 -3.61 -4.35 7.42
N GLN A 132 -2.29 -4.54 7.43
CA GLN A 132 -1.65 -5.77 6.96
C GLN A 132 -2.23 -6.99 7.69
N LEU A 133 -2.27 -6.96 9.03
CA LEU A 133 -2.84 -8.05 9.82
C LEU A 133 -4.32 -8.29 9.46
N LYS A 134 -5.12 -7.22 9.40
CA LYS A 134 -6.54 -7.30 9.05
C LYS A 134 -6.76 -7.89 7.66
N TYR A 135 -5.90 -7.59 6.70
CA TYR A 135 -5.98 -8.13 5.35
C TYR A 135 -5.64 -9.63 5.30
N VAL A 136 -4.65 -10.08 6.08
CA VAL A 136 -4.26 -11.51 6.14
C VAL A 136 -5.36 -12.38 6.75
N ILE A 137 -6.12 -11.85 7.72
CA ILE A 137 -7.14 -12.61 8.48
C ILE A 137 -8.50 -12.63 7.78
N ARG A 138 -8.75 -11.70 6.85
CA ARG A 138 -10.03 -11.54 6.16
C ARG A 138 -10.15 -12.47 4.96
#